data_AF-F3C0G2-F1
#
_entry.id   AF-F3C0G2-F1
#
_cell.length_a   1.000
_cell.length_b   1.000
_cell.length_c   1.000
_cell.angle_alpha   90.00
_cell.angle_beta   90.00
_cell.angle_gamma   90.00
#
_symmetry.space_group_name_H-M   'P 1'
#
loop_
_entity.id
_entity.type
_entity.pdbx_description
1 polymer ?
#
loop_
_entity_poly.entity_id
_entity_poly.type
_entity_poly.pdbx_seq_one_letter_code
_entity_poly.pdbx_strand_id
1 'polypeptide(L)'
;TSRDHARRKANQPGAPCLSRANALREEREVFARTLLVTMLGAMQSAQRVFCTTIDGSNTTMYSDVLSWGHGPRLFEVFLEPTCPFSVKAFFKLDELLAQAGEDKITVKIRLQSQPWHMFSGVIVRCILAAATLEGGKESAKAVMTAVASHREEFEFEHHASGPNMDATPNDIIARIERYSGLALADAFANPELEHTVKWHAK
;
A
#
# COMPACT_ATOMS: atom_id res chain seq x y z
N THR A 1 55.57 38.32 -61.90
CA THR A 1 56.39 37.83 -60.76
C THR A 1 55.64 38.14 -59.48
N SER A 2 54.86 37.17 -58.98
CA SER A 2 55.18 36.28 -57.85
C SER A 2 55.00 36.94 -56.45
N ARG A 3 54.00 36.40 -55.73
CA ARG A 3 53.94 36.07 -54.29
C ARG A 3 53.72 37.16 -53.21
N ASP A 4 52.51 37.07 -52.65
CA ASP A 4 52.17 36.66 -51.27
C ASP A 4 52.47 37.52 -50.02
N HIS A 5 51.42 37.54 -49.18
CA HIS A 5 51.38 37.59 -47.71
C HIS A 5 51.66 38.92 -46.96
N ALA A 6 50.59 39.50 -46.38
CA ALA A 6 50.28 39.41 -44.93
C ALA A 6 49.60 40.66 -44.31
N ARG A 7 48.33 40.46 -43.91
CA ARG A 7 47.79 40.66 -42.54
C ARG A 7 47.71 42.09 -41.93
N ARG A 8 46.47 42.57 -41.69
CA ARG A 8 45.79 42.84 -40.39
C ARG A 8 44.67 43.89 -40.57
N LYS A 9 43.40 43.47 -40.47
CA LYS A 9 42.44 43.66 -39.35
C LYS A 9 42.01 45.13 -39.13
N ALA A 10 40.81 45.51 -39.57
CA ALA A 10 39.48 45.27 -38.97
C ALA A 10 39.14 46.27 -37.85
N ASN A 11 38.17 47.15 -38.13
CA ASN A 11 37.42 47.89 -37.13
C ASN A 11 35.99 48.14 -37.66
N GLN A 12 34.99 47.48 -37.08
CA GLN A 12 33.61 47.99 -36.90
C GLN A 12 32.77 47.00 -36.04
N PRO A 13 31.85 47.50 -35.19
CA PRO A 13 31.20 46.71 -34.14
C PRO A 13 29.89 46.06 -34.64
N GLY A 14 29.78 44.74 -34.48
CA GLY A 14 28.55 43.97 -34.72
C GLY A 14 27.77 43.75 -33.43
N ALA A 15 26.45 43.95 -33.51
CA ALA A 15 25.49 43.80 -32.43
C ALA A 15 25.42 42.37 -31.82
N PRO A 16 25.18 42.23 -30.51
CA PRO A 16 24.68 40.99 -29.94
C PRO A 16 23.44 41.25 -29.07
N CYS A 17 22.23 40.87 -29.51
CA CYS A 17 21.08 40.87 -28.60
C CYS A 17 19.99 39.81 -28.88
N LEU A 18 19.86 39.30 -30.11
CA LEU A 18 18.72 38.44 -30.45
C LEU A 18 18.91 36.95 -30.12
N SER A 19 20.14 36.41 -30.14
CA SER A 19 20.38 34.97 -29.92
C SER A 19 20.21 34.54 -28.46
N ARG A 20 20.61 35.37 -27.50
CA ARG A 20 20.55 35.04 -26.06
C ARG A 20 19.13 35.13 -25.50
N ALA A 21 18.31 36.02 -26.06
CA ALA A 21 16.90 36.17 -25.68
C ALA A 21 16.06 34.97 -26.12
N ASN A 22 16.34 34.39 -27.30
CA ASN A 22 15.64 33.21 -27.79
C ASN A 22 15.98 31.95 -27.00
N ALA A 23 17.26 31.75 -26.66
CA ALA A 23 17.69 30.61 -25.83
C ALA A 23 17.06 30.63 -24.43
N LEU A 24 16.99 31.80 -23.78
CA LEU A 24 16.34 31.97 -22.47
C LEU A 24 14.81 31.79 -22.55
N ARG A 25 14.20 31.97 -23.72
CA ARG A 25 12.76 31.75 -23.92
C ARG A 25 12.46 30.26 -24.06
N GLU A 26 13.27 29.52 -24.80
CA GLU A 26 13.14 28.06 -24.94
C GLU A 26 13.36 27.34 -23.62
N GLU A 27 14.38 27.73 -22.83
CA GLU A 27 14.60 27.12 -21.50
C GLU A 27 13.44 27.37 -20.53
N ARG A 28 12.82 28.56 -20.59
CA ARG A 28 11.64 28.87 -19.77
C ARG A 28 10.39 28.10 -20.22
N GLU A 29 10.23 27.87 -21.52
CA GLU A 29 9.12 27.05 -22.03
C GLU A 29 9.30 25.57 -21.69
N VAL A 30 10.52 25.03 -21.75
CA VAL A 30 10.82 23.66 -21.35
C VAL A 30 10.59 23.50 -19.84
N PHE A 31 11.10 24.42 -19.02
CA PHE A 31 10.90 24.38 -17.58
C PHE A 31 9.41 24.51 -17.19
N ALA A 32 8.66 25.40 -17.85
CA ALA A 32 7.22 25.54 -17.62
C ALA A 32 6.45 24.29 -18.03
N ARG A 33 6.81 23.64 -19.14
CA ARG A 33 6.20 22.38 -19.59
C ARG A 33 6.52 21.23 -18.64
N THR A 34 7.76 21.11 -18.17
CA THR A 34 8.15 20.10 -17.18
C THR A 34 7.38 20.32 -15.88
N LEU A 35 7.34 21.55 -15.35
CA LEU A 35 6.60 21.86 -14.12
C LEU A 35 5.10 21.58 -14.26
N LEU A 36 4.50 21.89 -15.42
CA LEU A 36 3.10 21.60 -15.71
C LEU A 36 2.81 20.10 -15.79
N VAL A 37 3.72 19.31 -16.37
CA VAL A 37 3.59 17.83 -16.42
C VAL A 37 3.75 17.22 -15.03
N THR A 38 4.69 17.69 -14.20
CA THR A 38 4.83 17.20 -12.83
C THR A 38 3.64 17.59 -11.96
N MET A 39 3.11 18.80 -12.11
CA MET A 39 1.92 19.28 -11.40
C MET A 39 0.66 18.53 -11.86
N LEU A 40 0.47 18.29 -13.17
CA LEU A 40 -0.64 17.46 -13.65
C LEU A 40 -0.51 16.00 -13.17
N GLY A 41 0.69 15.44 -13.13
CA GLY A 41 0.94 14.10 -12.59
C GLY A 41 0.59 14.00 -11.11
N ALA A 42 0.96 15.01 -10.31
CA ALA A 42 0.61 15.08 -8.90
C ALA A 42 -0.90 15.29 -8.67
N MET A 43 -1.56 16.10 -9.51
CA MET A 43 -3.00 16.32 -9.44
C MET A 43 -3.80 15.10 -9.91
N GLN A 44 -3.33 14.35 -10.92
CA GLN A 44 -3.95 13.08 -11.33
C GLN A 44 -3.77 11.95 -10.31
N SER A 45 -2.67 11.97 -9.56
CA SER A 45 -2.47 11.05 -8.43
C SER A 45 -3.38 11.40 -7.23
N ALA A 46 -3.68 12.68 -7.01
CA ALA A 46 -4.59 13.13 -5.96
C ALA A 46 -6.08 12.91 -6.31
N GLN A 47 -6.43 12.79 -7.59
CA GLN A 47 -7.82 12.59 -8.06
C GLN A 47 -8.22 11.13 -8.31
N ARG A 48 -7.35 10.16 -8.01
CA ARG A 48 -7.69 8.72 -8.02
C ARG A 48 -7.92 8.13 -6.62
N VAL A 49 -8.32 8.96 -5.66
CA VAL A 49 -9.17 8.45 -4.59
C VAL A 49 -10.54 8.21 -5.21
N PHE A 50 -10.83 6.97 -5.57
CA PHE A 50 -12.14 6.55 -6.05
C PHE A 50 -13.17 6.81 -4.94
N CYS A 51 -13.69 8.05 -4.93
CA CYS A 51 -14.87 8.43 -4.20
C CYS A 51 -16.08 8.00 -5.03
N THR A 52 -16.50 6.75 -4.88
CA THR A 52 -17.89 6.37 -5.13
C THR A 52 -18.65 6.51 -3.82
N THR A 53 -19.17 7.71 -3.57
CA THR A 53 -20.25 7.90 -2.61
C THR A 53 -21.54 7.43 -3.27
N ILE A 54 -22.07 6.27 -2.88
CA ILE A 54 -23.50 6.02 -2.91
C ILE A 54 -23.87 5.49 -1.52
N ASP A 55 -24.77 6.25 -0.89
CA ASP A 55 -25.46 6.04 0.38
C ASP A 55 -24.65 6.21 1.67
N GLY A 56 -25.19 7.07 2.56
CA GLY A 56 -24.62 7.54 3.81
C GLY A 56 -24.48 6.50 4.93
N SER A 57 -24.06 5.28 4.59
CA SER A 57 -23.60 4.26 5.52
C SER A 57 -22.13 3.96 5.25
N ASN A 58 -21.23 4.68 5.95
CA ASN A 58 -19.79 4.41 5.96
C ASN A 58 -19.45 2.96 6.39
N THR A 59 -20.44 2.19 6.85
CA THR A 59 -20.36 0.80 7.29
C THR A 59 -20.14 -0.19 6.13
N THR A 60 -20.69 0.08 4.93
CA THR A 60 -20.68 -0.87 3.81
C THR A 60 -19.29 -1.03 3.18
N MET A 61 -18.45 0.01 3.23
CA MET A 61 -17.10 -0.03 2.67
C MET A 61 -16.15 -0.97 3.44
N TYR A 62 -16.35 -1.14 4.75
CA TYR A 62 -15.42 -1.91 5.59
C TYR A 62 -15.82 -3.38 5.76
N SER A 63 -17.12 -3.70 5.69
CA SER A 63 -17.61 -5.06 5.98
C SER A 63 -17.25 -6.10 4.92
N ASP A 64 -16.88 -5.68 3.71
CA ASP A 64 -16.76 -6.56 2.54
C ASP A 64 -15.33 -6.66 2.00
N VAL A 65 -14.37 -5.97 2.64
CA VAL A 65 -12.98 -5.93 2.20
C VAL A 65 -12.36 -7.32 2.13
N LEU A 66 -12.52 -8.15 3.16
CA LEU A 66 -11.95 -9.50 3.23
C LEU A 66 -12.99 -10.57 2.83
N SER A 67 -13.46 -10.50 1.59
CA SER A 67 -14.53 -11.35 1.06
C SER A 67 -14.16 -12.06 -0.25
N TRP A 68 -14.43 -13.36 -0.35
CA TRP A 68 -14.21 -14.19 -1.54
C TRP A 68 -15.45 -15.04 -1.87
N GLY A 69 -15.67 -15.33 -3.15
CA GLY A 69 -16.93 -15.88 -3.63
C GLY A 69 -18.05 -14.84 -3.73
N HIS A 70 -19.19 -15.27 -4.28
CA HIS A 70 -20.35 -14.41 -4.57
C HIS A 70 -21.67 -15.15 -4.39
N GLY A 71 -21.64 -16.33 -3.76
CA GLY A 71 -22.82 -17.13 -3.52
C GLY A 71 -23.67 -16.60 -2.37
N PRO A 72 -24.96 -16.97 -2.33
CA PRO A 72 -25.94 -16.38 -1.42
C PRO A 72 -25.78 -16.83 0.03
N ARG A 73 -25.02 -17.89 0.31
CA ARG A 73 -24.77 -18.37 1.68
C ARG A 73 -23.50 -17.75 2.23
N LEU A 74 -23.64 -16.98 3.31
CA LEU A 74 -22.50 -16.33 3.95
C LEU A 74 -21.83 -17.26 4.97
N PHE A 75 -20.52 -17.46 4.82
CA PHE A 75 -19.67 -18.17 5.77
C PHE A 75 -18.64 -17.19 6.34
N GLU A 76 -18.86 -16.75 7.58
CA GLU A 76 -17.94 -15.84 8.28
C GLU A 76 -17.03 -16.61 9.24
N VAL A 77 -15.73 -16.32 9.18
CA VAL A 77 -14.74 -16.92 10.08
C VAL A 77 -13.97 -15.83 10.82
N PHE A 78 -13.89 -15.98 12.14
CA PHE A 78 -13.18 -15.05 13.02
C PHE A 78 -11.78 -15.60 13.31
N LEU A 79 -10.75 -14.89 12.85
CA LEU A 79 -9.37 -15.34 12.88
C LEU A 79 -8.48 -14.34 13.61
N GLU A 80 -7.73 -14.83 14.59
CA GLU A 80 -6.59 -14.11 15.17
C GLU A 80 -5.34 -14.45 14.34
N PRO A 81 -4.67 -13.47 13.71
CA PRO A 81 -3.61 -13.73 12.73
C PRO A 81 -2.46 -14.63 13.22
N THR A 82 -2.16 -14.61 14.52
CA THR A 82 -1.06 -15.39 15.09
C THR A 82 -1.50 -16.59 15.95
N CYS A 83 -2.81 -16.83 16.06
CA CYS A 83 -3.34 -17.97 16.80
C CYS A 83 -3.12 -19.28 16.02
N PRO A 84 -2.55 -20.33 16.64
CA PRO A 84 -2.24 -21.58 15.92
C PRO A 84 -3.48 -22.27 15.34
N PHE A 85 -4.65 -22.12 15.96
CA PHE A 85 -5.91 -22.68 15.42
C PHE A 85 -6.47 -21.84 14.29
N SER A 86 -6.37 -20.51 14.39
CA SER A 86 -6.78 -19.59 13.33
C SER A 86 -5.93 -19.79 12.07
N VAL A 87 -4.62 -19.94 12.22
CA VAL A 87 -3.69 -20.27 11.12
C VAL A 87 -4.10 -21.57 10.41
N LYS A 88 -4.43 -22.63 11.17
CA LYS A 88 -4.90 -23.90 10.60
C LYS A 88 -6.21 -23.74 9.81
N ALA A 89 -7.13 -22.90 10.27
CA ALA A 89 -8.37 -22.63 9.57
C ALA A 89 -8.14 -21.77 8.32
N PHE A 90 -7.31 -20.72 8.42
CA PHE A 90 -6.95 -19.82 7.34
C PHE A 90 -6.45 -20.56 6.10
N PHE A 91 -5.48 -21.48 6.27
CA PHE A 91 -4.91 -22.24 5.15
C PHE A 91 -5.89 -23.22 4.48
N LYS A 92 -7.10 -23.41 5.00
CA LYS A 92 -8.14 -24.26 4.40
C LYS A 92 -9.21 -23.48 3.65
N LEU A 93 -9.23 -22.15 3.75
CA LEU A 93 -10.31 -21.34 3.20
C LEU A 93 -10.37 -21.39 1.67
N ASP A 94 -9.21 -21.49 1.00
CA ASP A 94 -9.16 -21.63 -0.46
C ASP A 94 -9.74 -22.97 -0.91
N GLU A 95 -9.34 -24.06 -0.26
CA GLU A 95 -9.87 -25.40 -0.54
C GLU A 95 -11.38 -25.47 -0.21
N LEU A 96 -11.81 -24.86 0.90
CA LEU A 96 -13.24 -24.75 1.25
C LEU A 96 -14.03 -24.07 0.14
N LEU A 97 -13.57 -22.92 -0.34
CA LEU A 97 -14.25 -22.16 -1.38
C LEU A 97 -14.27 -22.93 -2.70
N ALA A 98 -13.17 -23.58 -3.07
CA ALA A 98 -13.07 -24.41 -4.27
C ALA A 98 -14.02 -25.62 -4.23
N GLN A 99 -14.14 -26.29 -3.08
CA GLN A 99 -15.02 -27.45 -2.93
C GLN A 99 -16.50 -27.06 -2.84
N ALA A 100 -16.82 -25.97 -2.14
CA ALA A 100 -18.19 -25.49 -2.01
C ALA A 100 -18.71 -24.87 -3.33
N GLY A 101 -17.85 -24.14 -4.03
CA GLY A 101 -18.14 -23.35 -5.22
C GLY A 101 -18.47 -21.89 -4.88
N GLU A 102 -17.82 -20.97 -5.59
CA GLU A 102 -17.97 -19.51 -5.42
C GLU A 102 -19.40 -19.00 -5.64
N ASP A 103 -20.20 -19.69 -6.47
CA ASP A 103 -21.62 -19.38 -6.70
C ASP A 103 -22.53 -19.81 -5.54
N LYS A 104 -22.05 -20.65 -4.62
CA LYS A 104 -22.87 -21.19 -3.52
C LYS A 104 -22.62 -20.49 -2.21
N ILE A 105 -21.38 -20.09 -1.95
CA ILE A 105 -20.99 -19.43 -0.71
C ILE A 105 -20.19 -18.14 -0.97
N THR A 106 -20.28 -17.22 -0.01
CA THR A 106 -19.35 -16.11 0.15
C THR A 106 -18.60 -16.33 1.45
N VAL A 107 -17.27 -16.39 1.41
CA VAL A 107 -16.41 -16.52 2.58
C VAL A 107 -15.93 -15.14 3.00
N LYS A 108 -16.16 -14.77 4.27
CA LYS A 108 -15.66 -13.52 4.86
C LYS A 108 -14.76 -13.78 6.05
N ILE A 109 -13.64 -13.07 6.12
CA ILE A 109 -12.75 -13.09 7.27
C ILE A 109 -13.05 -11.90 8.18
N ARG A 110 -13.20 -12.18 9.48
CA ARG A 110 -13.23 -11.19 10.55
C ARG A 110 -11.95 -11.32 11.37
N LEU A 111 -11.23 -10.22 11.55
CA LEU A 111 -10.01 -10.20 12.34
C LEU A 111 -10.35 -10.08 13.83
N GLN A 112 -10.20 -11.18 14.56
CA GLN A 112 -10.51 -11.26 15.99
C GLN A 112 -9.24 -11.00 16.79
N SER A 113 -8.96 -9.73 17.10
CA SER A 113 -7.76 -9.36 17.87
C SER A 113 -7.84 -9.87 19.31
N GLN A 114 -6.91 -10.75 19.70
CA GLN A 114 -6.86 -11.32 21.05
C GLN A 114 -5.87 -10.57 21.94
N PRO A 115 -6.27 -10.01 23.09
CA PRO A 115 -5.38 -9.18 23.92
C PRO A 115 -4.15 -9.88 24.48
N TRP A 116 -4.16 -11.21 24.61
CA TRP A 116 -3.00 -11.99 25.05
C TRP A 116 -1.99 -12.28 23.92
N HIS A 117 -2.38 -12.08 22.66
CA HIS A 117 -1.46 -12.03 21.53
C HIS A 117 -0.95 -10.59 21.43
N MET A 118 0.09 -10.24 22.18
CA MET A 118 0.38 -8.83 22.53
C MET A 118 0.68 -7.90 21.34
N PHE A 119 1.10 -8.44 20.18
CA PHE A 119 1.24 -7.66 18.94
C PHE A 119 0.04 -7.74 17.98
N SER A 120 -1.06 -8.40 18.38
CA SER A 120 -2.25 -8.60 17.54
C SER A 120 -2.78 -7.29 16.96
N GLY A 121 -2.90 -6.22 17.77
CA GLY A 121 -3.38 -4.93 17.28
C GLY A 121 -2.52 -4.34 16.16
N VAL A 122 -1.19 -4.47 16.24
CA VAL A 122 -0.25 -4.04 15.18
C VAL A 122 -0.46 -4.89 13.93
N ILE A 123 -0.52 -6.20 14.07
CA ILE A 123 -0.64 -7.13 12.95
C ILE A 123 -1.99 -6.99 12.24
N VAL A 124 -3.09 -6.89 12.98
CA VAL A 124 -4.44 -6.63 12.44
C VAL A 124 -4.47 -5.32 11.66
N ARG A 125 -3.86 -4.27 12.20
CA ARG A 125 -3.76 -2.99 11.49
C ARG A 125 -2.92 -3.09 10.21
N CYS A 126 -1.84 -3.88 10.20
CA CYS A 126 -1.08 -4.15 8.97
C CYS A 126 -1.90 -4.88 7.90
N ILE A 127 -2.71 -5.87 8.28
CA ILE A 127 -3.59 -6.59 7.34
C ILE A 127 -4.59 -5.62 6.70
N LEU A 128 -5.22 -4.76 7.51
CA LEU A 128 -6.18 -3.78 7.02
C LEU A 128 -5.51 -2.66 6.21
N ALA A 129 -4.29 -2.24 6.58
CA ALA A 129 -3.48 -1.32 5.78
C ALA A 129 -3.17 -1.89 4.39
N ALA A 130 -2.76 -3.16 4.33
CA ALA A 130 -2.52 -3.87 3.08
C ALA A 130 -3.77 -3.92 2.19
N ALA A 131 -4.96 -4.03 2.81
CA ALA A 131 -6.24 -4.02 2.09
C ALA A 131 -6.57 -2.68 1.42
N THR A 132 -5.87 -1.59 1.79
CA THR A 132 -6.01 -0.27 1.14
C THR A 132 -5.06 -0.06 -0.03
N LEU A 133 -4.09 -0.97 -0.23
CA LEU A 133 -3.19 -0.93 -1.39
C LEU A 133 -3.93 -1.34 -2.67
N GLU A 134 -3.30 -1.13 -3.83
CA GLU A 134 -3.89 -1.48 -5.14
C GLU A 134 -4.35 -2.95 -5.24
N GLY A 135 -3.62 -3.88 -4.61
CA GLY A 135 -3.98 -5.30 -4.56
C GLY A 135 -5.14 -5.65 -3.63
N GLY A 136 -5.63 -4.69 -2.82
CA GLY A 136 -6.79 -4.82 -1.97
C GLY A 136 -6.76 -6.08 -1.09
N LYS A 137 -7.83 -6.87 -1.14
CA LYS A 137 -7.98 -8.10 -0.34
C LYS A 137 -6.88 -9.13 -0.58
N GLU A 138 -6.27 -9.16 -1.77
CA GLU A 138 -5.17 -10.08 -2.07
C GLU A 138 -3.88 -9.63 -1.37
N SER A 139 -3.64 -8.31 -1.27
CA SER A 139 -2.56 -7.77 -0.44
C SER A 139 -2.76 -8.08 1.04
N ALA A 140 -4.00 -7.96 1.54
CA ALA A 140 -4.34 -8.35 2.91
C ALA A 140 -4.11 -9.86 3.16
N LYS A 141 -4.54 -10.71 2.22
CA LYS A 141 -4.30 -12.17 2.26
C LYS A 141 -2.81 -12.50 2.22
N ALA A 142 -2.01 -11.75 1.45
CA ALA A 142 -0.55 -11.91 1.42
C ALA A 142 0.09 -11.60 2.79
N VAL A 143 -0.34 -10.53 3.47
CA VAL A 143 0.09 -10.23 4.84
C VAL A 143 -0.33 -11.34 5.80
N MET A 144 -1.59 -11.79 5.76
CA MET A 144 -2.05 -12.90 6.60
C MET A 144 -1.23 -14.17 6.36
N THR A 145 -0.89 -14.47 5.10
CA THR A 145 -0.06 -15.64 4.72
C THR A 145 1.36 -15.51 5.23
N ALA A 146 1.97 -14.33 5.14
CA ALA A 146 3.30 -14.05 5.65
C ALA A 146 3.38 -14.25 7.18
N VAL A 147 2.40 -13.72 7.91
CA VAL A 147 2.28 -13.87 9.36
C VAL A 147 2.02 -15.33 9.73
N ALA A 148 1.06 -15.99 9.07
CA ALA A 148 0.69 -17.37 9.35
C ALA A 148 1.86 -18.35 9.11
N SER A 149 2.64 -18.13 8.05
CA SER A 149 3.80 -18.96 7.71
C SER A 149 4.97 -18.80 8.69
N HIS A 150 5.09 -17.64 9.34
CA HIS A 150 6.15 -17.32 10.31
C HIS A 150 5.56 -17.01 11.70
N ARG A 151 4.46 -17.69 12.05
CA ARG A 151 3.60 -17.38 13.22
C ARG A 151 4.38 -17.15 14.51
N GLU A 152 5.35 -18.01 14.80
CA GLU A 152 6.13 -17.97 16.04
C GLU A 152 6.98 -16.70 16.15
N GLU A 153 7.45 -16.17 15.02
CA GLU A 153 8.18 -14.91 15.01
C GLU A 153 7.29 -13.70 15.28
N PHE A 154 5.97 -13.83 15.18
CA PHE A 154 5.03 -12.75 15.48
C PHE A 154 4.36 -12.89 16.85
N GLU A 155 4.72 -13.92 17.62
CA GLU A 155 4.16 -14.21 18.94
C GLU A 155 5.18 -14.13 20.06
N PHE A 156 4.65 -14.20 21.28
CA PHE A 156 5.45 -14.32 22.50
C PHE A 156 5.40 -15.77 22.98
N GLU A 157 6.52 -16.25 23.53
CA GLU A 157 6.56 -17.53 24.21
C GLU A 157 5.58 -17.50 25.38
N HIS A 158 4.67 -18.48 25.42
CA HIS A 158 3.59 -18.54 26.40
C HIS A 158 2.80 -17.23 26.57
N HIS A 159 2.70 -16.42 25.50
CA HIS A 159 2.03 -15.12 25.53
C HIS A 159 2.63 -14.12 26.55
N ALA A 160 3.91 -14.28 26.91
CA ALA A 160 4.50 -13.51 28.00
C ALA A 160 5.99 -13.13 27.81
N SER A 161 6.77 -13.93 27.09
CA SER A 161 8.24 -13.76 27.01
C SER A 161 8.79 -13.97 25.60
N GLY A 162 10.11 -13.95 25.48
CA GLY A 162 10.82 -14.21 24.23
C GLY A 162 11.30 -12.95 23.52
N PRO A 163 11.90 -13.08 22.32
CA PRO A 163 12.58 -12.00 21.62
C PRO A 163 11.69 -10.78 21.28
N ASN A 164 10.39 -11.01 21.15
CA ASN A 164 9.44 -9.95 20.85
C ASN A 164 9.20 -8.98 22.02
N MET A 165 9.70 -9.28 23.23
CA MET A 165 9.71 -8.32 24.36
C MET A 165 10.55 -7.07 24.06
N ASP A 166 11.57 -7.20 23.22
CA ASP A 166 12.46 -6.10 22.83
C ASP A 166 12.10 -5.53 21.45
N ALA A 167 11.09 -6.07 20.77
CA ALA A 167 10.64 -5.59 19.48
C ALA A 167 9.72 -4.37 19.63
N THR A 168 9.81 -3.45 18.69
CA THR A 168 8.90 -2.31 18.57
C THR A 168 7.78 -2.60 17.56
N PRO A 169 6.68 -1.83 17.55
CA PRO A 169 5.70 -1.90 16.47
C PRO A 169 6.33 -1.73 15.07
N ASN A 170 7.35 -0.87 14.93
CA ASN A 170 8.06 -0.68 13.66
C ASN A 170 8.84 -1.93 13.24
N ASP A 171 9.43 -2.67 14.19
CA ASP A 171 10.12 -3.93 13.89
C ASP A 171 9.15 -4.99 13.38
N ILE A 172 7.93 -5.03 13.92
CA ILE A 172 6.86 -5.93 13.48
C ILE A 172 6.38 -5.55 12.08
N ILE A 173 6.13 -4.25 11.81
CA ILE A 173 5.75 -3.76 10.48
C ILE A 173 6.84 -4.15 9.47
N ALA A 174 8.11 -3.81 9.72
CA ALA A 174 9.22 -4.12 8.83
C ALA A 174 9.39 -5.63 8.59
N ARG A 175 9.15 -6.47 9.60
CA ARG A 175 9.18 -7.94 9.46
C ARG A 175 8.06 -8.44 8.55
N ILE A 176 6.85 -7.90 8.67
CA ILE A 176 5.74 -8.21 7.77
C ILE A 176 6.05 -7.76 6.34
N GLU A 177 6.58 -6.55 6.15
CA GLU A 177 6.97 -6.04 4.83
C GLU A 177 8.00 -6.97 4.16
N ARG A 178 9.02 -7.42 4.91
CA ARG A 178 10.01 -8.39 4.41
C ARG A 178 9.39 -9.70 3.95
N TYR A 179 8.48 -10.28 4.73
CA TYR A 179 7.88 -11.58 4.39
C TYR A 179 6.75 -11.51 3.36
N SER A 180 6.02 -10.39 3.28
CA SER A 180 4.93 -10.20 2.32
C SER A 180 5.36 -9.55 1.01
N GLY A 181 6.50 -8.86 0.99
CA GLY A 181 6.96 -8.07 -0.16
C GLY A 181 6.15 -6.79 -0.40
N LEU A 182 5.35 -6.35 0.57
CA LEU A 182 4.51 -5.16 0.49
C LEU A 182 5.08 -4.04 1.35
N ALA A 183 5.00 -2.80 0.87
CA ALA A 183 5.27 -1.61 1.68
C ALA A 183 3.98 -1.22 2.43
N LEU A 184 4.04 -1.18 3.76
CA LEU A 184 2.89 -1.03 4.65
C LEU A 184 2.98 0.20 5.54
N ALA A 185 4.17 0.71 5.85
CA ALA A 185 4.37 1.80 6.82
C ALA A 185 3.47 3.03 6.55
N ASP A 186 3.43 3.52 5.31
CA ASP A 186 2.63 4.69 4.93
C ASP A 186 1.12 4.40 5.06
N ALA A 187 0.66 3.25 4.59
CA ALA A 187 -0.74 2.84 4.70
C ALA A 187 -1.16 2.60 6.17
N PHE A 188 -0.27 2.03 6.97
CA PHE A 188 -0.46 1.81 8.40
C PHE A 188 -0.61 3.13 9.18
N ALA A 189 0.10 4.18 8.75
CA ALA A 189 0.04 5.50 9.37
C ALA A 189 -1.27 6.26 9.11
N ASN A 190 -2.11 5.80 8.18
CA ASN A 190 -3.39 6.45 7.88
C ASN A 190 -4.34 6.44 9.11
N PRO A 191 -4.69 7.60 9.69
CA PRO A 191 -5.51 7.65 10.90
C PRO A 191 -6.89 7.03 10.68
N GLU A 192 -7.50 7.18 9.50
CA GLU A 192 -8.84 6.67 9.19
C GLU A 192 -8.96 5.14 9.32
N LEU A 193 -7.84 4.42 9.22
CA LEU A 193 -7.78 2.96 9.36
C LEU A 193 -8.24 2.48 10.75
N GLU A 194 -8.26 3.35 11.76
CA GLU A 194 -8.82 3.00 13.07
C GLU A 194 -10.30 2.59 13.00
N HIS A 195 -11.06 3.13 12.05
CA HIS A 195 -12.49 2.84 11.91
C HIS A 195 -12.71 1.40 11.48
N THR A 196 -11.86 0.90 10.57
CA THR A 196 -11.88 -0.49 10.10
C THR A 196 -11.43 -1.44 11.23
N VAL A 197 -10.40 -1.09 11.99
CA VAL A 197 -9.97 -1.87 13.16
C VAL A 197 -11.10 -1.97 14.18
N LYS A 198 -11.73 -0.83 14.53
CA LYS A 198 -12.89 -0.77 15.44
C LYS A 198 -14.08 -1.56 14.92
N TRP A 199 -14.26 -1.64 13.60
CA TRP A 199 -15.35 -2.38 12.97
C TRP A 199 -15.17 -3.89 13.16
N HIS A 200 -13.94 -4.41 13.01
CA HIS A 200 -13.63 -5.82 13.24
C HIS A 200 -13.68 -6.27 14.71
N ALA A 201 -13.54 -5.32 15.64
CA ALA A 201 -13.55 -5.58 17.08
C ALA A 201 -14.95 -5.55 17.73
N LYS A 202 -16.03 -5.46 16.94
CA LYS A 202 -17.43 -5.45 17.38
C LYS A 202 -18.09 -6.80 17.14
#